data_AF-R9J0J1-F1
#
_entry.id   AF-R9J0J1-F1
#
_cell.length_a   1.000
_cell.length_b   1.000
_cell.length_c   1.000
_cell.angle_alpha   90.00
_cell.angle_beta   90.00
_cell.angle_gamma   90.00
#
_symmetry.space_group_name_H-M   'P 1'
#
loop_
_entity.id
_entity.type
_entity.pdbx_description
1 polymer ?
#
loop_
_entity_poly.entity_id
_entity_poly.type
_entity_poly.pdbx_seq_one_letter_code
_entity_poly.pdbx_strand_id
1 'polypeptide(L)'
;MMKTYRIAVSQPGASERYPYVYILYTVNPEAFVYVGETEDLNGAIGRLAGHIKLNNPGTFIKKFMENSNYDVSCLKDIRMIAFDISEHEIFTGEINKTRRRALEYLLHFKILGFSCDDSVKIPYTVVSHVQTQERFISDRKINDICNEIFKEAIQLLPYSEECQ
;
A
#
# COMPACT_ATOMS: atom_id res chain seq x y z
N MET A 1 33.45 -2.67 5.50
CA MET A 1 33.02 -2.41 4.10
C MET A 1 31.84 -1.46 4.15
N MET A 2 31.83 -0.39 3.34
CA MET A 2 30.75 0.61 3.32
C MET A 2 29.48 0.00 2.71
N LYS A 3 28.34 0.09 3.39
CA LYS A 3 27.05 -0.33 2.84
C LYS A 3 26.49 0.81 1.99
N THR A 4 26.03 0.50 0.77
CA THR A 4 25.40 1.46 -0.14
C THR A 4 23.95 1.07 -0.33
N TYR A 5 23.04 2.04 -0.23
CA TYR A 5 21.61 1.86 -0.46
C TYR A 5 21.18 2.74 -1.62
N ARG A 6 20.40 2.18 -2.55
CA ARG A 6 19.84 2.91 -3.69
C ARG A 6 18.35 3.10 -3.47
N ILE A 7 17.88 4.32 -3.68
CA ILE A 7 16.48 4.70 -3.51
C ILE A 7 16.06 5.41 -4.80
N ALA A 8 14.89 5.05 -5.33
CA ALA A 8 14.29 5.70 -6.48
C ALA A 8 12.94 6.30 -6.08
N VAL A 9 12.71 7.55 -6.47
CA VAL A 9 11.46 8.28 -6.26
C VAL A 9 11.07 8.84 -7.63
N SER A 10 9.90 8.44 -8.14
CA SER A 10 9.44 8.84 -9.47
C SER A 10 8.97 10.29 -9.51
N GLN A 11 8.40 10.79 -8.42
CA GLN A 11 7.86 12.14 -8.32
C GLN A 11 8.11 12.78 -6.93
N PRO A 12 8.43 14.08 -6.86
CA PRO A 12 8.71 14.74 -5.59
C PRO A 12 7.48 14.85 -4.67
N GLY A 13 6.26 14.80 -5.21
CA GLY A 13 5.02 14.92 -4.43
C GLY A 13 4.89 13.91 -3.28
N ALA A 14 5.50 12.73 -3.40
CA ALA A 14 5.42 11.68 -2.38
C ALA A 14 6.01 12.04 -1.00
N SER A 15 6.79 13.12 -0.88
CA SER A 15 7.24 13.66 0.41
C SER A 15 6.29 14.69 1.03
N GLU A 16 5.36 15.23 0.25
CA GLU A 16 4.42 16.25 0.71
C GLU A 16 3.37 15.66 1.65
N ARG A 17 2.87 16.50 2.55
CA ARG A 17 1.77 16.14 3.46
C ARG A 17 0.43 16.22 2.74
N TYR A 18 0.16 15.20 1.92
CA TYR A 18 -1.16 14.94 1.35
C TYR A 18 -1.80 13.71 1.97
N PRO A 19 -3.14 13.60 1.94
CA PRO A 19 -3.80 12.34 2.22
C PRO A 19 -3.47 11.35 1.10
N TYR A 20 -2.93 10.20 1.48
CA TYR A 20 -2.63 9.09 0.58
C TYR A 20 -3.35 7.84 1.02
N VAL A 21 -3.77 7.03 0.04
CA VAL A 21 -3.85 5.57 0.19
C VAL A 21 -2.70 4.97 -0.62
N TYR A 22 -2.08 3.90 -0.12
CA TYR A 22 -0.90 3.32 -0.76
C TYR A 22 -0.91 1.80 -0.70
N ILE A 23 -0.14 1.21 -1.61
CA ILE A 23 0.12 -0.22 -1.70
C ILE A 23 1.63 -0.42 -1.66
N LEU A 24 2.14 -1.05 -0.60
CA LEU A 24 3.51 -1.58 -0.54
C LEU A 24 3.50 -3.00 -1.07
N TYR A 25 4.54 -3.37 -1.80
CA TYR A 25 4.61 -4.70 -2.36
C TYR A 25 6.05 -5.18 -2.59
N THR A 26 6.22 -6.51 -2.67
CA THR A 26 7.44 -7.17 -3.12
C THR A 26 7.07 -8.36 -4.01
N VAL A 27 8.00 -8.82 -4.84
CA VAL A 27 7.88 -10.06 -5.62
C VAL A 27 8.88 -11.11 -5.13
N ASN A 28 10.00 -10.68 -4.54
CA ASN A 28 11.13 -11.54 -4.19
C ASN A 28 11.56 -11.31 -2.73
N PRO A 29 11.75 -12.37 -1.94
CA PRO A 29 11.71 -13.79 -2.30
C PRO A 29 10.29 -14.38 -2.37
N GLU A 30 9.30 -13.61 -1.96
CA GLU A 30 7.90 -14.00 -1.90
C GLU A 30 7.05 -12.77 -2.21
N ALA A 31 5.91 -12.97 -2.86
CA ALA A 31 5.06 -11.87 -3.28
C ALA A 31 4.07 -11.48 -2.17
N PHE A 32 4.28 -10.31 -1.58
CA PHE A 32 3.40 -9.74 -0.55
C PHE A 32 2.88 -8.38 -0.94
N VAL A 33 1.66 -8.09 -0.50
CA VAL A 33 0.98 -6.82 -0.70
C VAL A 33 0.48 -6.29 0.64
N TYR A 34 0.68 -5.00 0.88
CA TYR A 34 0.21 -4.30 2.07
C TYR A 34 -0.49 -3.02 1.64
N VAL A 35 -1.75 -2.87 2.04
CA VAL A 35 -2.52 -1.64 1.82
C VAL A 35 -2.48 -0.79 3.08
N GLY A 36 -2.37 0.53 2.94
CA GLY A 36 -2.40 1.46 4.06
C GLY A 36 -2.80 2.88 3.67
N GLU A 37 -3.02 3.73 4.67
CA GLU A 37 -3.25 5.18 4.50
C GLU A 37 -2.22 6.02 5.28
N THR A 38 -2.07 7.28 4.88
CA THR A 38 -1.31 8.28 5.64
C THR A 38 -1.74 9.71 5.27
N GLU A 39 -1.54 10.64 6.19
CA GLU A 39 -1.44 12.08 5.95
C GLU A 39 -0.30 12.66 6.81
N ASP A 40 0.75 11.84 6.97
CA ASP A 40 1.90 12.14 7.82
C ASP A 40 2.69 13.32 7.22
N LEU A 41 3.38 14.06 8.09
CA LEU A 41 4.15 15.26 7.72
C LEU A 41 5.19 15.01 6.61
N ASN A 42 5.74 13.79 6.56
CA ASN A 42 6.76 13.38 5.58
C ASN A 42 6.16 12.58 4.41
N GLY A 43 4.85 12.70 4.20
CA GLY A 43 4.10 12.05 3.12
C GLY A 43 4.21 10.53 3.11
N ALA A 44 4.00 9.97 1.92
CA ALA A 44 4.11 8.54 1.68
C ALA A 44 5.54 8.02 1.92
N ILE A 45 6.58 8.80 1.61
CA ILE A 45 7.98 8.39 1.81
C ILE A 45 8.30 8.15 3.29
N GLY A 46 7.87 9.07 4.17
CA GLY A 46 8.03 8.90 5.61
C GLY A 46 7.31 7.64 6.12
N ARG A 47 6.12 7.36 5.54
CA ARG A 47 5.35 6.17 5.88
C ARG A 47 6.03 4.87 5.40
N LEU A 48 6.55 4.85 4.17
CA LEU A 48 7.37 3.75 3.65
C LEU A 48 8.57 3.48 4.57
N ALA A 49 9.30 4.53 4.95
CA ALA A 49 10.42 4.42 5.87
C ALA A 49 9.98 3.80 7.21
N GLY A 50 8.79 4.15 7.72
CA GLY A 50 8.21 3.53 8.92
C GLY A 50 7.91 2.03 8.76
N HIS A 51 7.44 1.61 7.59
CA HIS A 51 7.10 0.21 7.29
C HIS A 51 8.32 -0.71 7.15
N ILE A 52 9.43 -0.18 6.62
CA ILE A 52 10.63 -0.97 6.27
C ILE A 52 11.76 -0.92 7.29
N LYS A 53 11.55 -0.30 8.46
CA LYS A 53 12.54 -0.30 9.55
C LYS A 53 12.86 -1.73 9.97
N LEU A 54 14.16 -2.04 10.09
CA LEU A 54 14.65 -3.32 10.61
C LEU A 54 14.85 -3.29 12.14
N ASN A 55 15.41 -2.19 12.66
CA ASN A 55 15.59 -1.99 14.11
C ASN A 55 14.26 -1.49 14.69
N ASN A 56 13.63 -2.29 15.56
CA ASN A 56 12.19 -2.22 15.87
C ASN A 56 11.35 -2.36 14.59
N PRO A 57 11.15 -3.61 14.13
CA PRO A 57 10.56 -3.90 12.84
C PRO A 57 9.30 -3.10 12.53
N GLY A 58 9.31 -2.40 11.39
CA GLY A 58 8.13 -1.74 10.84
C GLY A 58 7.04 -2.76 10.50
N THR A 59 5.80 -2.32 10.33
CA THR A 59 4.68 -3.27 10.23
C THR A 59 4.75 -4.16 8.99
N PHE A 60 5.29 -3.66 7.87
CA PHE A 60 5.53 -4.51 6.69
C PHE A 60 6.60 -5.58 6.97
N ILE A 61 7.72 -5.19 7.60
CA ILE A 61 8.76 -6.15 7.98
C ILE A 61 8.25 -7.18 8.99
N LYS A 62 7.49 -6.77 10.00
CA LYS A 62 6.85 -7.70 10.96
C LYS A 62 5.98 -8.70 10.22
N LYS A 63 5.15 -8.23 9.29
CA LYS A 63 4.28 -9.11 8.51
C LYS A 63 5.06 -10.07 7.62
N PHE A 64 6.15 -9.61 7.01
CA PHE A 64 7.04 -10.49 6.27
C PHE A 64 7.59 -11.60 7.17
N MET A 65 8.14 -11.25 8.34
CA MET A 65 8.70 -12.21 9.29
C MET A 65 7.65 -13.17 9.88
N GLU A 66 6.39 -12.73 10.01
CA GLU A 66 5.27 -13.56 10.53
C GLU A 66 4.72 -14.55 9.49
N ASN A 67 4.81 -14.22 8.19
CA ASN A 67 4.12 -14.98 7.13
C ASN A 67 5.07 -15.66 6.15
N SER A 68 6.37 -15.33 6.16
CA SER A 68 7.37 -15.90 5.26
C SER A 68 8.31 -16.85 5.99
N ASN A 69 8.76 -17.88 5.27
CA ASN A 69 9.84 -18.76 5.73
C ASN A 69 11.24 -18.20 5.40
N TYR A 70 11.32 -17.07 4.70
CA TYR A 70 12.59 -16.44 4.33
C TYR A 70 13.07 -15.47 5.43
N ASP A 71 14.40 -15.38 5.57
CA ASP A 71 15.00 -14.36 6.43
C ASP A 71 14.77 -12.96 5.84
N VAL A 72 14.60 -11.95 6.69
CA VAL A 72 14.38 -10.56 6.26
C VAL A 72 15.52 -10.01 5.40
N SER A 73 16.75 -10.53 5.56
CA SER A 73 17.90 -10.18 4.72
C SER A 73 17.76 -10.65 3.26
N CYS A 74 16.86 -11.60 2.99
CA CYS A 74 16.53 -12.03 1.63
C CYS A 74 15.55 -11.08 0.93
N LEU A 75 14.83 -10.24 1.67
CA LEU A 75 13.82 -9.33 1.13
C LEU A 75 14.48 -8.27 0.23
N LYS A 76 13.99 -8.18 -1.00
CA LYS A 76 14.49 -7.25 -2.02
C LYS A 76 13.34 -6.49 -2.66
N ASP A 77 13.70 -5.38 -3.31
CA ASP A 77 12.81 -4.61 -4.19
C ASP A 77 11.45 -4.28 -3.56
N ILE A 78 11.46 -3.81 -2.30
CA ILE A 78 10.26 -3.29 -1.65
C ILE A 78 9.86 -2.02 -2.39
N ARG A 79 8.67 -2.03 -2.97
CA ARG A 79 8.11 -0.92 -3.75
C ARG A 79 6.86 -0.41 -3.09
N MET A 80 6.51 0.83 -3.39
CA MET A 80 5.26 1.44 -2.95
C MET A 80 4.65 2.25 -4.08
N ILE A 81 3.36 2.09 -4.28
CA ILE A 81 2.52 2.97 -5.10
C ILE A 81 1.69 3.77 -4.12
N ALA A 82 1.75 5.10 -4.19
CA ALA A 82 0.96 5.99 -3.35
C ALA A 82 0.04 6.82 -4.23
N PHE A 83 -1.25 6.80 -3.92
CA PHE A 83 -2.29 7.53 -4.63
C PHE A 83 -2.63 8.77 -3.80
N ASP A 84 -2.30 9.94 -4.33
CA ASP A 84 -2.70 11.21 -3.75
C ASP A 84 -4.21 11.38 -3.93
N ILE A 85 -4.93 11.51 -2.82
CA ILE A 85 -6.40 11.69 -2.81
C ILE A 85 -6.79 13.08 -2.32
N SER A 86 -5.87 14.05 -2.38
CA SER A 86 -6.05 15.43 -1.92
C SER A 86 -7.10 16.21 -2.70
N GLU A 87 -7.33 15.86 -3.97
CA GLU A 87 -8.39 16.46 -4.79
C GLU A 87 -9.80 16.16 -4.24
N HIS A 88 -9.92 15.14 -3.39
CA HIS A 88 -11.14 14.81 -2.68
C HIS A 88 -11.09 15.32 -1.24
N GLU A 89 -11.53 16.56 -1.01
CA GLU A 89 -11.52 17.23 0.30
C GLU A 89 -12.11 16.40 1.47
N ILE A 90 -12.97 15.42 1.16
CA ILE A 90 -13.53 14.47 2.13
C ILE A 90 -12.47 13.59 2.83
N PHE A 91 -11.22 13.57 2.34
CA PHE A 91 -10.12 12.80 2.93
C PHE A 91 -9.06 13.67 3.61
N THR A 92 -9.13 15.00 3.51
CA THR A 92 -8.07 15.90 3.99
C THR A 92 -8.25 16.25 5.46
N GLY A 93 -7.16 16.24 6.22
CA GLY A 93 -7.11 16.57 7.64
C GLY A 93 -7.46 15.40 8.57
N GLU A 94 -7.01 15.50 9.82
CA GLU A 94 -7.20 14.46 10.84
C GLU A 94 -8.68 14.11 11.11
N ILE A 95 -9.59 15.08 10.95
CA ILE A 95 -11.04 14.84 11.11
C ILE A 95 -11.57 13.80 10.10
N ASN A 96 -10.88 13.63 8.97
CA ASN A 96 -11.25 12.74 7.88
C ASN A 96 -10.47 11.43 7.86
N LYS A 97 -9.65 11.17 8.89
CA LYS A 97 -8.87 9.92 9.02
C LYS A 97 -9.72 8.65 8.95
N THR A 98 -10.91 8.65 9.53
CA THR A 98 -11.83 7.51 9.48
C THR A 98 -12.35 7.23 8.08
N ARG A 99 -12.49 8.26 7.23
CA ARG A 99 -12.84 8.10 5.81
C ARG A 99 -11.67 7.50 5.02
N ARG A 100 -10.43 7.94 5.28
CA ARG A 100 -9.22 7.32 4.68
C ARG A 100 -9.07 5.86 5.07
N ARG A 101 -9.31 5.52 6.34
CA ARG A 101 -9.33 4.13 6.81
C ARG A 101 -10.44 3.29 6.18
N ALA A 102 -11.59 3.91 5.87
CA ALA A 102 -12.65 3.22 5.13
C ALA A 102 -12.21 2.92 3.69
N LEU A 103 -11.54 3.87 3.03
CA LEU A 103 -10.95 3.67 1.71
C LEU A 103 -9.88 2.58 1.72
N GLU A 104 -8.95 2.61 2.69
CA GLU A 104 -7.95 1.56 2.94
C GLU A 104 -8.60 0.18 3.10
N TYR A 105 -9.65 0.09 3.92
CA TYR A 105 -10.40 -1.16 4.13
C TYR A 105 -11.00 -1.69 2.84
N LEU A 106 -11.71 -0.84 2.07
CA LEU A 106 -12.33 -1.26 0.82
C LEU A 106 -11.28 -1.69 -0.21
N LEU A 107 -10.19 -0.93 -0.34
CA LEU A 107 -9.09 -1.25 -1.28
C LEU A 107 -8.40 -2.55 -0.89
N HIS A 108 -8.17 -2.79 0.40
CA HIS A 108 -7.63 -4.05 0.92
C HIS A 108 -8.44 -5.25 0.44
N PHE A 109 -9.77 -5.24 0.61
CA PHE A 109 -10.61 -6.37 0.21
C PHE A 109 -10.73 -6.53 -1.30
N LYS A 110 -10.64 -5.44 -2.08
CA LYS A 110 -10.57 -5.54 -3.55
C LYS A 110 -9.26 -6.19 -4.01
N ILE A 111 -8.14 -5.78 -3.46
CA ILE A 111 -6.82 -6.36 -3.78
C ILE A 111 -6.72 -7.81 -3.31
N LEU A 112 -7.33 -8.15 -2.16
CA LEU A 112 -7.46 -9.53 -1.70
C LEU A 112 -8.39 -10.35 -2.60
N GLY A 113 -9.51 -9.80 -3.04
CA GLY A 113 -10.38 -10.48 -4.01
C GLY A 113 -9.67 -10.75 -5.32
N PHE A 114 -8.89 -9.77 -5.80
CA PHE A 114 -8.10 -9.89 -7.01
C PHE A 114 -6.99 -10.95 -6.92
N SER A 115 -6.46 -11.25 -5.72
CA SER A 115 -5.42 -12.27 -5.58
C SER A 115 -5.87 -13.69 -5.98
N CYS A 116 -7.18 -13.90 -6.08
CA CYS A 116 -7.80 -15.15 -6.50
C CYS A 116 -8.30 -15.13 -7.96
N ASP A 117 -8.06 -14.04 -8.69
CA ASP A 117 -8.47 -13.90 -10.09
C ASP A 117 -7.53 -14.67 -11.03
N ASP A 118 -8.08 -15.30 -12.07
CA ASP A 118 -7.33 -16.11 -13.05
C ASP A 118 -6.29 -15.30 -13.85
N SER A 119 -6.43 -13.97 -13.89
CA SER A 119 -5.47 -13.07 -14.53
C SER A 119 -4.19 -12.84 -13.70
N VAL A 120 -4.17 -13.22 -12.42
CA VAL A 120 -2.97 -13.09 -11.58
C VAL A 120 -1.94 -14.16 -11.95
N LYS A 121 -0.78 -13.72 -12.44
CA LYS A 121 0.34 -14.61 -12.85
C LYS A 121 1.33 -14.89 -11.73
N ILE A 122 1.45 -13.96 -10.80
CA ILE A 122 2.32 -14.10 -9.63
C ILE A 122 1.41 -14.11 -8.40
N PRO A 123 1.12 -15.29 -7.82
CA PRO A 123 0.33 -15.39 -6.61
C PRO A 123 0.95 -14.56 -5.50
N TYR A 124 0.15 -13.77 -4.80
CA TYR A 124 0.61 -12.91 -3.72
C TYR A 124 -0.29 -13.01 -2.50
N THR A 125 0.27 -12.70 -1.33
CA THR A 125 -0.48 -12.65 -0.07
C THR A 125 -0.68 -11.21 0.36
N VAL A 126 -1.94 -10.83 0.65
CA VAL A 126 -2.25 -9.53 1.27
C VAL A 126 -2.06 -9.61 2.78
N VAL A 127 -1.11 -8.84 3.32
CA VAL A 127 -0.65 -8.96 4.72
C VAL A 127 -1.00 -7.76 5.62
N SER A 128 -1.58 -6.70 5.05
CA SER A 128 -2.04 -5.53 5.82
C SER A 128 -3.16 -5.89 6.81
N HIS A 129 -3.19 -5.22 7.96
CA HIS A 129 -4.27 -5.34 8.93
C HIS A 129 -5.13 -4.08 8.89
N VAL A 130 -6.37 -4.23 8.44
CA VAL A 130 -7.33 -3.12 8.28
C VAL A 130 -8.46 -3.21 9.29
N GLN A 131 -8.92 -2.05 9.77
CA GLN A 131 -10.06 -1.96 10.69
C GLN A 131 -11.30 -1.49 9.95
N THR A 132 -12.42 -2.21 10.12
CA THR A 132 -13.70 -1.80 9.53
C THR A 132 -14.09 -0.40 10.01
N GLN A 133 -14.66 0.38 9.09
CA GLN A 133 -15.21 1.70 9.36
C GLN A 133 -16.67 1.72 8.93
N GLU A 134 -17.52 0.98 9.67
CA GLU A 134 -18.91 0.65 9.29
C GLU A 134 -19.74 1.84 8.79
N ARG A 135 -19.50 3.03 9.34
CA ARG A 135 -20.19 4.27 8.94
C ARG A 135 -19.93 4.68 7.49
N PHE A 136 -18.79 4.31 6.91
CA PHE A 136 -18.29 4.85 5.65
C PHE A 136 -18.10 3.79 4.57
N ILE A 137 -18.13 2.50 4.90
CA ILE A 137 -17.93 1.41 3.91
C ILE A 137 -19.03 1.35 2.84
N SER A 138 -20.23 1.85 3.14
CA SER A 138 -21.35 1.95 2.20
C SER A 138 -21.48 3.34 1.55
N ASP A 139 -20.55 4.26 1.83
CA ASP A 139 -20.54 5.58 1.21
C ASP A 139 -20.22 5.43 -0.28
N ARG A 140 -21.15 5.88 -1.13
CA ARG A 140 -21.04 5.76 -2.58
C ARG A 140 -19.80 6.47 -3.13
N LYS A 141 -19.50 7.68 -2.64
CA LYS A 141 -18.36 8.46 -3.13
C LYS A 141 -17.04 7.78 -2.78
N ILE A 142 -16.90 7.22 -1.58
CA ILE A 142 -15.70 6.47 -1.20
C ILE A 142 -15.55 5.19 -2.04
N ASN A 143 -16.65 4.49 -2.32
CA ASN A 143 -16.63 3.30 -3.18
C ASN A 143 -16.23 3.63 -4.62
N ASP A 144 -16.75 4.72 -5.19
CA ASP A 144 -16.41 5.16 -6.55
C ASP A 144 -14.90 5.46 -6.66
N ILE A 145 -14.36 6.23 -5.71
CA ILE A 145 -12.92 6.54 -5.64
C ILE A 145 -12.08 5.27 -5.43
N CYS A 146 -12.54 4.35 -4.58
CA CYS A 146 -11.89 3.07 -4.37
C CYS A 146 -11.83 2.23 -5.65
N ASN A 147 -12.89 2.24 -6.46
CA ASN A 147 -12.93 1.52 -7.74
C ASN A 147 -11.94 2.11 -8.75
N GLU A 148 -11.78 3.44 -8.78
CA GLU A 148 -10.82 4.12 -9.65
C GLU A 148 -9.39 3.75 -9.26
N ILE A 149 -9.05 3.91 -7.98
CA ILE A 149 -7.73 3.55 -7.44
C ILE A 149 -7.43 2.07 -7.67
N PHE A 150 -8.40 1.18 -7.45
CA PHE A 150 -8.21 -0.25 -7.67
C PHE A 150 -7.89 -0.57 -9.14
N LYS A 151 -8.58 0.04 -10.10
CA LYS A 151 -8.32 -0.17 -11.54
C LYS A 151 -6.91 0.26 -11.93
N GLU A 152 -6.45 1.39 -11.42
CA GLU A 152 -5.09 1.86 -11.67
C GLU A 152 -4.06 0.96 -10.97
N ALA A 153 -4.32 0.57 -9.71
CA ALA A 153 -3.44 -0.30 -8.94
C ALA A 153 -3.16 -1.63 -9.64
N ILE A 154 -4.18 -2.31 -10.17
CA ILE A 154 -3.99 -3.60 -10.84
C ILE A 154 -3.24 -3.49 -12.18
N GLN A 155 -3.10 -2.28 -12.75
CA GLN A 155 -2.27 -2.05 -13.94
C GLN A 155 -0.81 -1.76 -13.56
N LEU A 156 -0.59 -1.17 -12.40
CA LEU A 156 0.76 -0.81 -11.91
C LEU A 156 1.45 -1.93 -11.14
N LEU A 157 0.68 -2.86 -10.56
CA LEU A 157 1.21 -3.99 -9.82
C LEU A 157 1.74 -5.06 -10.79
N PRO A 158 2.92 -5.64 -10.52
CA PRO A 158 3.55 -6.62 -11.41
C PRO A 158 2.92 -8.03 -11.33
N TYR A 159 1.71 -8.15 -10.77
CA TYR A 159 1.06 -9.44 -10.50
C TYR A 159 0.07 -9.86 -11.60
N SER A 160 -0.35 -8.92 -12.43
CA SER A 160 -1.22 -9.08 -13.60
C SER A 160 -0.38 -9.01 -14.89
N GLU A 161 -0.97 -9.32 -16.05
CA GLU A 161 -0.28 -9.19 -17.35
C GLU A 161 0.27 -7.77 -17.54
N GLU A 162 1.51 -7.67 -18.02
CA GLU A 162 2.06 -6.41 -18.52
C GLU A 162 1.05 -5.82 -19.51
N CYS A 163 0.46 -4.67 -19.19
CA CYS A 163 -0.06 -3.82 -20.23
C CYS A 163 1.15 -3.42 -21.08
N GLN A 164 1.20 -3.98 -22.30
CA GLN A 164 2.23 -3.78 -23.31
C GLN A 164 2.63 -2.32 -23.49
#